data_AF-A0A8I2DAS2-F1
#
_entry.id   AF-A0A8I2DAS2-F1
#
_cell.length_a   1.000
_cell.length_b   1.000
_cell.length_c   1.000
_cell.angle_alpha   90.00
_cell.angle_beta   90.00
_cell.angle_gamma   90.00
#
_symmetry.space_group_name_H-M   'P 1'
#
loop_
_entity.id
_entity.type
_entity.pdbx_description
1 polymer ?
#
loop_
_entity_poly.entity_id
_entity_poly.type
_entity_poly.pdbx_seq_one_letter_code
_entity_poly.pdbx_strand_id
1 'polypeptide(L)'
;MKLSTSKALFIAAAMTMPVMVYASNVPVPGLATDPLNECYEQIADAPRTAVQACLQSKLDRADEVMSKSLADDETELKKIDSSATAQAIASLKKSQDAFLAFRTSECQRQGDALLGGSGIGDVMLACKVKLTYFRIEALSL
;
A
#
# COMPACT_ATOMS: atom_id res chain seq x y z
N MET A 1 22.77 34.60 -68.83
CA MET A 1 22.76 36.00 -68.37
C MET A 1 21.43 36.25 -67.67
N LYS A 2 21.49 36.84 -66.46
CA LYS A 2 20.41 37.29 -65.55
C LYS A 2 19.76 36.27 -64.59
N LEU A 3 19.86 36.66 -63.31
CA LEU A 3 19.35 36.10 -62.07
C LEU A 3 17.82 36.19 -61.96
N SER A 4 17.21 35.29 -61.19
CA SER A 4 16.22 35.71 -60.17
C SER A 4 16.01 34.63 -59.11
N THR A 5 16.36 34.97 -57.88
CA THR A 5 16.08 34.26 -56.62
C THR A 5 14.60 34.31 -56.27
N SER A 6 14.02 33.19 -55.85
CA SER A 6 12.85 33.18 -54.96
C SER A 6 13.06 32.15 -53.85
N LYS A 7 13.11 32.65 -52.63
CA LYS A 7 13.23 31.91 -51.37
C LYS A 7 11.99 31.04 -51.18
N ALA A 8 12.15 29.72 -51.14
CA ALA A 8 11.17 28.83 -50.54
C ALA A 8 11.59 28.58 -49.09
N LEU A 9 10.87 29.25 -48.19
CA LEU A 9 10.94 29.07 -46.75
C LEU A 9 10.42 27.65 -46.43
N PHE A 10 11.31 26.71 -46.15
CA PHE A 10 10.89 25.41 -45.62
C PHE A 10 10.54 25.60 -44.15
N ILE A 11 9.23 25.65 -43.87
CA ILE A 11 8.69 25.60 -42.52
C ILE A 11 9.05 24.22 -41.96
N ALA A 12 9.97 24.18 -40.98
CA ALA A 12 10.20 23.00 -40.18
C ALA A 12 8.93 22.74 -39.37
N ALA A 13 8.07 21.87 -39.88
CA ALA A 13 7.00 21.28 -39.09
C ALA A 13 7.67 20.44 -37.99
N ALA A 14 7.77 21.00 -36.79
CA ALA A 14 8.05 20.22 -35.60
C ALA A 14 6.92 19.21 -35.44
N MET A 15 7.16 17.97 -35.87
CA MET A 15 6.31 16.83 -35.52
C MET A 15 6.37 16.69 -34.01
N THR A 16 5.38 17.24 -33.33
CA THR A 16 5.09 16.92 -31.94
C THR A 16 4.69 15.46 -31.90
N MET A 17 5.65 14.57 -31.63
CA MET A 17 5.32 13.19 -31.31
C MET A 17 4.49 13.21 -30.02
N PRO A 18 3.27 12.68 -30.00
CA PRO A 18 2.54 12.52 -28.76
C PRO A 18 3.32 11.53 -27.90
N VAL A 19 3.82 11.99 -26.75
CA VAL A 19 4.33 11.11 -25.72
C VAL A 19 3.13 10.28 -25.25
N MET A 20 2.99 9.07 -25.79
CA MET A 20 2.06 8.10 -25.23
C MET A 20 2.59 7.74 -23.85
N VAL A 21 1.96 8.31 -22.82
CA VAL A 21 2.12 7.86 -21.44
C VAL A 21 1.50 6.46 -21.39
N TYR A 22 2.32 5.43 -21.52
CA TYR A 22 1.90 4.07 -21.21
C TYR A 22 1.66 4.02 -19.70
N ALA A 23 0.40 4.03 -19.29
CA ALA A 23 0.01 3.57 -17.96
C ALA A 23 0.34 2.07 -17.90
N SER A 24 1.55 1.75 -17.46
CA SER A 24 1.99 0.38 -17.29
C SER A 24 1.24 -0.20 -16.09
N ASN A 25 0.13 -0.91 -16.38
CA ASN A 25 -0.60 -1.76 -15.43
C ASN A 25 0.23 -3.02 -15.09
N VAL A 26 1.49 -2.85 -14.66
CA VAL A 26 2.29 -3.97 -14.17
C VAL A 26 1.62 -4.42 -12.88
N PRO A 27 1.12 -5.67 -12.78
CA PRO A 27 0.63 -6.19 -11.52
C PRO A 27 1.82 -6.16 -10.56
N VAL A 28 1.74 -5.32 -9.52
CA VAL A 28 2.77 -5.29 -8.48
C VAL A 28 2.64 -6.61 -7.71
N PRO A 29 3.62 -7.53 -7.81
CA PRO A 29 3.57 -8.78 -7.06
C PRO A 29 3.55 -8.45 -5.56
N GLY A 30 2.62 -9.06 -4.81
CA GLY A 30 2.44 -8.77 -3.37
C GLY A 30 1.32 -7.78 -3.03
N LEU A 31 0.50 -7.36 -3.99
CA LEU A 31 -0.82 -6.81 -3.66
C LEU A 31 -1.68 -7.95 -3.12
N ALA A 32 -1.60 -8.18 -1.80
CA ALA A 32 -2.59 -8.96 -1.08
C ALA A 32 -3.99 -8.59 -1.59
N THR A 33 -4.80 -9.61 -1.86
CA THR A 33 -6.18 -9.48 -2.32
C THR A 33 -6.90 -8.41 -1.50
N ASP A 34 -7.67 -7.56 -2.18
CA ASP A 34 -8.32 -6.41 -1.56
C ASP A 34 -9.29 -6.90 -0.45
N PRO A 35 -8.98 -6.66 0.84
CA PRO A 35 -9.78 -7.20 1.94
C PRO A 35 -11.23 -6.74 1.90
N LEU A 36 -11.49 -5.57 1.31
CA LEU A 36 -12.83 -5.04 1.13
C LEU A 36 -13.63 -5.90 0.15
N ASN A 37 -13.05 -6.18 -1.03
CA ASN A 37 -13.70 -7.01 -2.06
C ASN A 37 -13.91 -8.44 -1.57
N GLU A 38 -12.93 -9.02 -0.87
CA GLU A 38 -13.10 -10.35 -0.28
C GLU A 38 -14.28 -10.40 0.70
N CYS A 39 -14.40 -9.40 1.56
CA CYS A 39 -15.52 -9.34 2.51
C CYS A 39 -16.86 -9.14 1.80
N TYR A 40 -16.92 -8.33 0.74
CA TYR A 40 -18.13 -8.19 -0.07
C TYR A 40 -18.56 -9.49 -0.74
N GLU A 41 -17.61 -10.24 -1.33
CA GLU A 41 -17.88 -11.52 -1.97
C GLU A 41 -18.39 -12.57 -0.97
N GLN A 42 -17.89 -12.55 0.26
CA GLN A 42 -18.29 -13.50 1.31
C GLN A 42 -19.69 -13.25 1.88
N ILE A 43 -20.17 -12.00 1.90
CA ILE A 43 -21.39 -11.66 2.62
C ILE A 43 -22.68 -11.72 1.77
N ALA A 44 -22.59 -11.88 0.45
CA ALA A 44 -23.74 -12.00 -0.47
C ALA A 44 -24.88 -11.01 -0.15
N ASP A 45 -26.08 -11.51 0.20
CA ASP A 45 -27.28 -10.71 0.51
C ASP A 45 -27.33 -10.16 1.96
N ALA A 46 -26.26 -10.32 2.74
CA ALA A 46 -26.25 -9.87 4.14
C ALA A 46 -26.22 -8.33 4.24
N PRO A 47 -26.69 -7.77 5.38
CA PRO A 47 -26.63 -6.33 5.61
C PRO A 47 -25.21 -5.77 5.51
N ARG A 48 -25.07 -4.50 5.11
CA ARG A 48 -23.77 -3.81 5.00
C ARG A 48 -22.90 -3.91 6.27
N THR A 49 -23.53 -3.98 7.44
CA THR A 49 -22.86 -4.18 8.73
C THR A 49 -22.07 -5.49 8.82
N ALA A 50 -22.41 -6.50 8.02
CA ALA A 50 -21.66 -7.76 7.92
C ALA A 50 -20.27 -7.54 7.29
N VAL A 51 -20.11 -6.57 6.38
CA VAL A 51 -18.78 -6.22 5.82
C VAL A 51 -17.86 -5.70 6.91
N GLN A 52 -18.37 -4.80 7.75
CA GLN A 52 -17.58 -4.20 8.82
C GLN A 52 -17.13 -5.26 9.83
N ALA A 53 -18.00 -6.22 10.18
CA ALA A 53 -17.65 -7.35 11.05
C ALA A 53 -16.59 -8.27 10.41
N CYS A 54 -16.72 -8.57 9.11
CA CYS A 54 -15.71 -9.35 8.37
C CYS A 54 -14.34 -8.65 8.38
N LEU A 55 -14.31 -7.35 8.07
CA LEU A 55 -13.08 -6.56 8.06
C LEU A 55 -12.43 -6.45 9.44
N GLN A 56 -13.23 -6.26 10.49
CA GLN A 56 -12.73 -6.22 11.86
C GLN A 56 -12.10 -7.55 12.26
N SER A 57 -12.76 -8.68 11.97
CA SER A 57 -12.21 -10.01 12.26
C SER A 57 -10.90 -10.26 11.51
N LYS A 58 -10.79 -9.85 10.25
CA LYS A 58 -9.54 -9.91 9.48
C LYS A 58 -8.45 -9.05 10.11
N LEU A 59 -8.77 -7.84 10.56
CA LEU A 59 -7.82 -6.94 11.20
C LEU A 59 -7.32 -7.52 12.52
N ASP A 60 -8.21 -8.01 13.38
CA ASP A 60 -7.85 -8.63 14.65
C ASP A 60 -6.88 -9.79 14.43
N ARG A 61 -7.21 -10.66 13.46
CA ARG A 61 -6.35 -11.79 13.09
C ARG A 61 -4.99 -11.33 12.54
N ALA A 62 -4.98 -10.31 11.69
CA ALA A 62 -3.74 -9.76 11.14
C ALA A 62 -2.87 -9.14 12.25
N ASP A 63 -3.47 -8.44 13.21
CA ASP A 63 -2.74 -7.81 14.32
C ASP A 63 -2.14 -8.85 15.28
N GLU A 64 -2.83 -9.96 15.52
CA GLU A 64 -2.27 -11.12 16.23
C GLU A 64 -1.04 -11.69 15.51
N VAL A 65 -1.15 -11.94 14.20
CA VAL A 65 -0.07 -12.52 13.40
C VAL A 65 1.12 -11.56 13.34
N MET A 66 0.89 -10.27 13.12
CA MET A 66 1.94 -9.25 13.12
C MET A 66 2.67 -9.18 14.46
N SER A 67 1.93 -9.23 15.57
CA SER A 67 2.52 -9.23 16.92
C SER A 67 3.39 -10.45 17.15
N LYS A 68 2.96 -11.62 16.66
CA LYS A 68 3.76 -12.84 16.68
C LYS A 68 5.01 -12.71 15.82
N SER A 69 4.90 -12.24 14.58
CA SER A 69 6.04 -12.05 13.67
C SER A 69 7.10 -11.12 14.26
N LEU A 70 6.68 -10.03 14.92
CA LEU A 70 7.59 -9.12 15.62
C LEU A 70 8.35 -9.82 16.77
N ALA A 71 7.65 -10.64 17.56
CA ALA A 71 8.24 -11.36 18.67
C ALA A 71 9.20 -12.47 18.19
N ASP A 72 8.86 -13.14 17.08
CA ASP A 72 9.71 -14.14 16.44
C ASP A 72 10.99 -13.48 15.90
N ASP A 73 10.89 -12.34 15.20
CA ASP A 73 12.02 -11.55 14.71
C ASP A 73 12.94 -11.05 15.85
N GLU A 74 12.37 -10.50 16.93
CA GLU A 74 13.14 -10.16 18.13
C GLU A 74 13.85 -11.38 18.74
N THR A 75 13.23 -12.56 18.68
CA THR A 75 13.82 -13.82 19.17
C THR A 75 14.97 -14.29 18.29
N GLU A 76 14.85 -14.20 16.96
CA GLU A 76 15.93 -14.55 16.05
C GLU A 76 17.12 -13.60 16.20
N LEU A 77 16.89 -12.29 16.32
CA LEU A 77 17.95 -11.32 16.60
C LEU A 77 18.72 -11.66 17.89
N LYS A 78 18.03 -12.10 18.95
CA LYS A 78 18.67 -12.50 20.22
C LYS A 78 19.55 -13.74 20.11
N LYS A 79 19.38 -14.58 19.10
CA LYS A 79 20.24 -15.75 18.85
C LYS A 79 21.56 -15.37 18.18
N ILE A 80 21.66 -14.17 17.62
CA ILE A 80 22.86 -13.69 16.95
C ILE A 80 23.88 -13.25 18.01
N ASP A 81 25.03 -13.92 18.06
CA ASP A 81 26.16 -13.56 18.90
C ASP A 81 26.90 -12.34 18.32
N SER A 82 26.34 -11.16 18.53
CA SER A 82 26.86 -9.88 18.08
C SER A 82 26.68 -8.80 19.14
N SER A 83 27.68 -7.93 19.29
CA SER A 83 27.59 -6.75 20.15
C SER A 83 26.53 -5.74 19.67
N ALA A 84 26.11 -5.83 18.40
CA ALA A 84 25.09 -4.96 17.81
C ALA A 84 23.64 -5.40 18.05
N THR A 85 23.41 -6.59 18.63
CA THR A 85 22.06 -7.18 18.79
C THR A 85 21.10 -6.26 19.54
N ALA A 86 21.55 -5.58 20.60
CA ALA A 86 20.70 -4.65 21.35
C ALA A 86 20.21 -3.46 20.49
N GLN A 87 21.07 -2.92 19.62
CA GLN A 87 20.73 -1.83 18.72
C GLN A 87 19.75 -2.28 17.62
N ALA A 88 19.92 -3.49 17.10
CA ALA A 88 19.01 -4.07 16.11
C ALA A 88 17.59 -4.21 16.68
N ILE A 89 17.46 -4.77 17.89
CA ILE A 89 16.16 -4.92 18.58
C ILE A 89 15.52 -3.55 18.85
N ALA A 90 16.30 -2.55 19.28
CA ALA A 90 15.79 -1.20 19.49
C ALA A 90 15.27 -0.58 18.18
N SER A 91 15.96 -0.82 17.07
CA SER A 91 15.57 -0.35 15.74
C SER A 91 14.30 -1.04 15.24
N LEU A 92 14.17 -2.36 15.46
CA LEU A 92 12.97 -3.14 15.15
C LEU A 92 11.74 -2.57 15.86
N LYS A 93 11.83 -2.35 17.18
CA LYS A 93 10.75 -1.76 18.00
C LYS A 93 10.35 -0.37 17.52
N LYS A 94 11.34 0.49 17.30
CA LYS A 94 11.10 1.85 16.77
C LYS A 94 10.44 1.82 15.38
N SER A 95 10.87 0.91 14.50
CA SER A 95 10.25 0.71 13.19
C SER A 95 8.79 0.25 13.31
N GLN A 96 8.49 -0.61 14.27
CA GLN A 96 7.12 -1.08 14.51
C GLN A 96 6.22 0.06 14.99
N ASP A 97 6.68 0.88 15.95
CA ASP A 97 5.92 2.02 16.46
C ASP A 97 5.61 3.04 15.34
N ALA A 98 6.62 3.34 14.52
CA ALA A 98 6.46 4.22 13.37
C ALA A 98 5.48 3.65 12.33
N PHE A 99 5.52 2.35 12.09
CA PHE A 99 4.56 1.68 11.21
C PHE A 99 3.12 1.80 11.72
N LEU A 100 2.88 1.60 13.03
CA LEU A 100 1.54 1.71 13.61
C LEU A 100 0.96 3.14 13.49
N ALA A 101 1.82 4.14 13.68
CA ALA A 101 1.45 5.55 13.48
C ALA A 101 1.15 5.85 12.01
N PHE A 102 1.97 5.35 11.09
CA PHE A 102 1.74 5.46 9.65
C PHE A 102 0.43 4.80 9.24
N ARG A 103 0.19 3.54 9.65
CA ARG A 103 -1.04 2.80 9.37
C ARG A 103 -2.28 3.57 9.78
N THR A 104 -2.27 4.15 10.97
CA THR A 104 -3.39 4.96 11.46
C THR A 104 -3.62 6.19 10.58
N SER A 105 -2.56 6.94 10.31
CA SER A 105 -2.64 8.21 9.57
C SER A 105 -3.01 8.00 8.10
N GLU A 106 -2.42 7.00 7.46
CA GLU A 106 -2.68 6.69 6.05
C GLU A 106 -4.10 6.16 5.85
N CYS A 107 -4.59 5.30 6.75
CA CYS A 107 -5.97 4.82 6.63
C CYS A 107 -7.00 5.91 6.93
N GLN A 108 -6.69 6.87 7.80
CA GLN A 108 -7.52 8.07 7.94
C GLN A 108 -7.52 8.89 6.64
N ARG A 109 -6.35 9.14 6.04
CA ARG A 109 -6.24 9.87 4.77
C ARG A 109 -7.07 9.22 3.65
N GLN A 110 -7.06 7.88 3.56
CA GLN A 110 -7.89 7.16 2.58
C GLN A 110 -9.39 7.27 2.88
N GLY A 111 -9.79 7.23 4.15
CA GLY A 111 -11.17 7.49 4.56
C GLY A 111 -11.63 8.90 4.21
N ASP A 112 -10.82 9.91 4.53
CA ASP A 112 -11.12 11.33 4.26
C ASP A 112 -11.22 11.61 2.76
N ALA A 113 -10.48 10.88 1.93
CA ALA A 113 -10.54 10.99 0.48
C ALA A 113 -11.92 10.59 -0.11
N LEU A 114 -12.79 9.93 0.65
CA LEU A 114 -14.18 9.66 0.27
C LEU A 114 -15.10 10.88 0.44
N LEU A 115 -14.65 11.94 1.12
CA LEU A 115 -15.39 13.18 1.34
C LEU A 115 -16.74 12.99 2.07
N GLY A 116 -16.87 11.94 2.88
CA GLY A 116 -18.09 11.57 3.60
C GLY A 116 -18.67 10.22 3.17
N GLY A 117 -19.83 9.87 3.71
CA GLY A 117 -20.57 8.66 3.36
C GLY A 117 -20.38 7.49 4.32
N SER A 118 -21.29 6.52 4.23
CA SER A 118 -21.35 5.36 5.15
C SER A 118 -20.24 4.32 4.91
N GLY A 119 -19.49 4.42 3.81
CA GLY A 119 -18.41 3.49 3.47
C GLY A 119 -17.04 3.82 4.07
N ILE A 120 -16.88 4.96 4.75
CA ILE A 120 -15.58 5.39 5.32
C ILE A 120 -15.01 4.34 6.26
N GLY A 121 -15.85 3.80 7.16
CA GLY A 121 -15.41 2.80 8.13
C GLY A 121 -14.83 1.55 7.47
N ASP A 122 -15.44 1.09 6.37
CA ASP A 122 -14.98 -0.10 5.66
C ASP A 122 -13.67 0.15 4.92
N VAL A 123 -13.51 1.32 4.27
CA VAL A 123 -12.25 1.69 3.60
C VAL A 123 -11.12 1.82 4.62
N MET A 124 -11.38 2.44 5.78
CA MET A 124 -10.39 2.55 6.84
C MET A 124 -9.97 1.19 7.37
N LEU A 125 -10.91 0.27 7.61
CA LEU A 125 -10.60 -1.08 8.09
C LEU A 125 -9.85 -1.90 7.04
N ALA A 126 -10.29 -1.89 5.78
CA ALA A 126 -9.62 -2.59 4.70
C ALA A 126 -8.18 -2.10 4.49
N CYS A 127 -7.96 -0.77 4.55
CA CYS A 127 -6.62 -0.20 4.54
C CYS A 127 -5.75 -0.74 5.68
N LYS A 128 -6.29 -0.79 6.91
CA LYS A 128 -5.54 -1.31 8.07
C LYS A 128 -5.16 -2.77 7.86
N VAL A 129 -6.09 -3.62 7.42
CA VAL A 129 -5.82 -5.03 7.10
C VAL A 129 -4.69 -5.15 6.09
N LYS A 130 -4.79 -4.43 4.97
CA LYS A 130 -3.80 -4.47 3.89
C LYS A 130 -2.41 -4.05 4.36
N LEU A 131 -2.31 -2.96 5.11
CA LEU A 131 -1.03 -2.50 5.66
C LEU A 131 -0.47 -3.46 6.70
N THR A 132 -1.33 -4.11 7.51
CA THR A 132 -0.88 -5.14 8.45
C THR A 132 -0.32 -6.36 7.72
N TYR A 133 -0.95 -6.83 6.64
CA TYR A 133 -0.41 -7.91 5.81
C TYR A 133 0.95 -7.56 5.22
N PHE A 134 1.09 -6.35 4.65
CA PHE A 134 2.38 -5.85 4.18
C PHE A 134 3.45 -5.87 5.30
N ARG A 135 3.09 -5.49 6.52
CA ARG A 135 4.04 -5.50 7.64
C ARG A 135 4.42 -6.90 8.08
N ILE A 136 3.48 -7.84 8.08
CA ILE A 136 3.77 -9.26 8.38
C ILE A 136 4.83 -9.79 7.41
N GLU A 137 4.66 -9.55 6.10
CA GLU A 137 5.64 -9.96 5.07
C GLU A 137 7.00 -9.27 5.27
N ALA A 138 7.01 -8.01 5.69
CA ALA A 138 8.24 -7.29 5.98
C ALA A 138 8.95 -7.74 7.28
N LEU A 139 8.24 -8.44 8.18
CA LEU A 139 8.78 -8.99 9.44
C LEU A 139 9.19 -10.46 9.32
N SER A 140 8.78 -11.17 8.27
CA SER A 140 9.31 -12.49 7.95
C SER A 140 10.72 -12.35 7.38
N LEU A 141 11.73 -12.55 8.23
CA LEU A 141 13.13 -12.75 7.84
C LEU A 141 13.34 -14.07 7.08
#